data_AF-A0A8D2MCB9-F1
#
_entry.id   AF-A0A8D2MCB9-F1
#
_cell.length_a   1.000
_cell.length_b   1.000
_cell.length_c   1.000
_cell.angle_alpha   90.00
_cell.angle_beta   90.00
_cell.angle_gamma   90.00
#
_symmetry.space_group_name_H-M   'P 1'
#
loop_
_entity.id
_entity.type
_entity.pdbx_description
1 polymer ?
#
loop_
_entity_poly.entity_id
_entity_poly.type
_entity_poly.pdbx_seq_one_letter_code
_entity_poly.pdbx_strand_id
1 'polypeptide(L)'
;MCSAASVVSPKYNSVGRVWSWGRWSWGLRGAGVCSATAPAPSCCHTAKGKNSPAASGGNVGILSYDEKLTMQSLNERLASYMETVRNLEKENAHLEQLIREWYQKQGPIGPKDYSHYYEKIEELQKQVLLELDNTKMTAEDFRIKYEMESGLRQNVEGDLNSLRPMLDNLTLAKSDLEMQFESLKEEIIDLKKSHEEVRSNGDVNVQINTAPGEDLLKKLNEMRQEYEAIIQKNRAEVEKWYESKMEEVSQQVHSSSQQIESSNQQISVLRREFQSLEIELQSQISQIDSLQSNLDDTERRYNMQLQQIQSMIGPLEEELASIRCEMESQNEEYKMLLGIKTRLEQEIQQYRALLHEGQQGIRYRQQLINFLSIGAACPCWTSLLSATVVPLTPLAPVLSKNTTYF
;
A
#
# COMPACT_ATOMS: atom_id res chain seq x y z
N MET A 1 -28.09 -51.98 -12.13
CA MET A 1 -26.62 -51.91 -12.00
C MET A 1 -26.22 -50.50 -12.41
N CYS A 2 -26.35 -49.50 -11.53
CA CYS A 2 -25.37 -49.04 -10.52
C CYS A 2 -24.03 -48.55 -11.10
N SER A 3 -23.89 -47.21 -11.21
CA SER A 3 -22.81 -46.34 -10.68
C SER A 3 -22.80 -45.04 -11.50
N ALA A 4 -23.26 -43.88 -11.02
CA ALA A 4 -22.81 -43.05 -9.90
C ALA A 4 -21.37 -42.52 -10.07
N ALA A 5 -21.25 -41.29 -10.61
CA ALA A 5 -20.16 -40.38 -10.30
C ALA A 5 -20.74 -38.95 -10.19
N SER A 6 -20.70 -38.46 -8.97
CA SER A 6 -21.13 -37.14 -8.50
C SER A 6 -20.15 -36.06 -8.98
N VAL A 7 -20.65 -34.98 -9.60
CA VAL A 7 -19.91 -33.72 -9.70
C VAL A 7 -20.67 -32.67 -8.92
N VAL A 8 -20.05 -32.26 -7.82
CA VAL A 8 -20.48 -31.24 -6.88
C VAL A 8 -20.34 -29.87 -7.54
N SER A 9 -21.43 -29.11 -7.64
CA SER A 9 -21.42 -27.68 -8.00
C SER A 9 -21.21 -26.84 -6.73
N PRO A 10 -20.29 -25.87 -6.70
CA PRO A 10 -20.29 -24.85 -5.66
C PRO A 10 -21.34 -23.78 -6.02
N LYS A 11 -22.44 -23.75 -5.27
CA LYS A 11 -23.35 -22.59 -5.23
C LYS A 11 -22.67 -21.46 -4.45
N TYR A 12 -22.23 -20.40 -5.13
CA TYR A 12 -21.95 -19.13 -4.47
C TYR A 12 -23.23 -18.30 -4.42
N ASN A 13 -23.77 -18.16 -3.21
CA ASN A 13 -24.89 -17.27 -2.89
C ASN A 13 -24.44 -15.81 -3.04
N SER A 14 -25.01 -15.09 -4.01
CA SER A 14 -24.98 -13.63 -4.07
C SER A 14 -26.00 -13.06 -3.08
N VAL A 15 -25.59 -12.87 -1.83
CA VAL A 15 -26.32 -11.98 -0.91
C VAL A 15 -25.84 -10.57 -1.17
N GLY A 16 -26.61 -9.83 -1.98
CA GLY A 16 -26.45 -8.40 -2.16
C GLY A 16 -26.69 -7.69 -0.83
N ARG A 17 -25.63 -7.11 -0.27
CA ARG A 17 -25.73 -6.05 0.74
C ARG A 17 -25.25 -4.76 0.10
N VAL A 18 -26.22 -3.90 -0.19
CA VAL A 18 -26.00 -2.48 -0.51
C VAL A 18 -25.46 -1.81 0.75
N TRP A 19 -24.21 -1.35 0.69
CA TRP A 19 -23.67 -0.42 1.68
C TRP A 19 -23.69 0.97 1.07
N SER A 20 -24.63 1.79 1.56
CA SER A 20 -24.60 3.24 1.40
C SER A 20 -23.40 3.79 2.15
N TRP A 21 -22.43 4.38 1.45
CA TRP A 21 -21.38 5.19 2.07
C TRP A 21 -21.61 6.65 1.72
N GLY A 22 -21.85 7.41 2.79
CA GLY A 22 -22.05 8.84 2.75
C GLY A 22 -20.83 9.58 2.23
N ARG A 23 -21.13 10.57 1.39
CA ARG A 23 -20.26 11.65 0.93
C ARG A 23 -19.59 12.36 2.12
N TRP A 24 -18.27 12.27 2.24
CA TRP A 24 -17.47 13.17 3.07
C TRP A 24 -16.42 13.83 2.18
N SER A 25 -16.62 15.13 1.98
CA SER A 25 -15.72 16.04 1.27
C SER A 25 -14.73 16.61 2.28
N TRP A 26 -13.43 16.38 2.08
CA TRP A 26 -12.39 17.12 2.78
C TRP A 26 -11.73 18.09 1.79
N GLY A 27 -12.03 19.38 1.99
CA GLY A 27 -11.41 20.49 1.29
C GLY A 27 -10.20 21.00 2.07
N LEU A 28 -9.08 21.14 1.36
CA LEU A 28 -7.90 21.92 1.75
C LEU A 28 -8.22 23.42 1.73
N ARG A 29 -7.98 24.10 2.86
CA ARG A 29 -7.64 25.53 3.07
C ARG A 29 -7.62 25.71 4.59
N GLY A 30 -6.72 26.42 5.23
CA GLY A 30 -5.71 27.40 4.86
C GLY A 30 -5.35 28.08 6.19
N ALA A 31 -4.08 28.42 6.37
CA ALA A 31 -3.57 29.03 7.59
C ALA A 31 -4.37 30.28 8.00
N GLY A 32 -4.72 30.37 9.28
CA GLY A 32 -5.39 31.51 9.90
C GLY A 32 -4.94 31.63 11.34
N VAL A 33 -4.07 32.61 11.58
CA VAL A 33 -3.57 33.06 12.87
C VAL A 33 -4.74 33.52 13.75
N CYS A 34 -4.89 32.96 14.95
CA CYS A 34 -5.75 33.50 16.00
C CYS A 34 -5.02 33.46 17.34
N SER A 35 -4.62 34.66 17.79
CA SER A 35 -4.19 34.99 19.13
C SER A 35 -5.31 34.71 20.14
N ALA A 36 -5.03 33.85 21.12
CA ALA A 36 -5.91 33.63 22.26
C ALA A 36 -5.40 34.44 23.46
N THR A 37 -6.18 35.44 23.82
CA THR A 37 -6.07 36.27 25.02
C THR A 37 -6.81 35.57 26.18
N ALA A 38 -6.15 35.39 27.32
CA ALA A 38 -6.67 35.38 28.71
C ALA A 38 -5.70 34.61 29.64
N PRO A 39 -5.74 34.75 30.99
CA PRO A 39 -6.41 35.76 31.83
C PRO A 39 -5.47 36.44 32.84
N ALA A 40 -5.93 37.57 33.40
CA ALA A 40 -5.32 38.23 34.56
C ALA A 40 -5.58 37.47 35.87
N PRO A 41 -4.68 37.52 36.86
CA PRO A 41 -5.01 37.17 38.23
C PRO A 41 -5.34 38.43 39.04
N SER A 42 -6.51 38.39 39.68
CA SER A 42 -6.85 39.20 40.84
C SER A 42 -6.39 38.46 42.10
N CYS A 43 -5.77 39.17 43.06
CA CYS A 43 -6.21 39.17 44.45
C CYS A 43 -5.38 40.12 45.35
N CYS A 44 -6.12 41.09 45.91
CA CYS A 44 -6.05 41.69 47.25
C CYS A 44 -4.81 41.54 48.15
N HIS A 45 -4.37 42.66 48.76
CA HIS A 45 -4.34 42.80 50.23
C HIS A 45 -4.46 44.27 50.69
N THR A 46 -5.23 44.40 51.77
CA THR A 46 -5.64 45.55 52.58
C THR A 46 -4.54 46.16 53.44
N ALA A 47 -4.61 47.48 53.72
CA ALA A 47 -4.07 48.06 54.93
C ALA A 47 -4.98 49.17 55.50
N LYS A 48 -5.51 48.92 56.72
CA LYS A 48 -5.99 49.90 57.72
C LYS A 48 -4.80 50.83 58.07
N GLY A 49 -4.88 52.14 58.33
CA GLY A 49 -5.87 52.91 59.08
C GLY A 49 -5.40 53.14 60.52
N LYS A 50 -4.94 54.36 60.88
CA LYS A 50 -5.31 55.17 62.07
C LYS A 50 -4.21 56.11 62.66
N ASN A 51 -4.67 57.35 62.91
CA ASN A 51 -4.48 58.22 64.09
C ASN A 51 -3.26 59.15 64.25
N SER A 52 -3.55 60.46 64.24
CA SER A 52 -2.90 61.53 65.04
C SER A 52 -3.21 61.36 66.56
N PRO A 53 -2.53 62.01 67.54
CA PRO A 53 -2.52 63.49 67.69
C PRO A 53 -1.25 64.15 68.34
N ALA A 54 -1.20 65.47 68.21
CA ALA A 54 -0.77 66.52 69.16
C ALA A 54 0.56 66.43 69.96
N ALA A 55 1.29 67.57 69.95
CA ALA A 55 1.93 68.31 71.06
C ALA A 55 3.29 68.88 70.62
N SER A 56 3.35 70.18 70.37
CA SER A 56 3.88 71.18 71.31
C SER A 56 5.37 71.03 71.58
N GLY A 57 6.15 71.94 70.98
CA GLY A 57 7.58 72.05 71.20
C GLY A 57 7.94 72.66 72.55
N GLY A 58 9.25 72.61 72.82
CA GLY A 58 9.94 73.39 73.83
C GLY A 58 10.86 72.55 74.71
N ASN A 59 12.11 72.33 74.29
CA ASN A 59 13.23 73.00 74.96
C ASN A 59 14.56 72.81 74.23
N VAL A 60 15.27 73.92 74.13
CA VAL A 60 16.59 74.14 73.51
C VAL A 60 17.68 73.68 74.48
N GLY A 61 18.57 72.80 74.02
CA GLY A 61 19.72 72.30 74.80
C GLY A 61 20.25 70.92 74.38
N ILE A 62 19.53 70.19 73.53
CA ILE A 62 19.82 68.81 73.09
C ILE A 62 20.42 68.73 71.67
N LEU A 63 20.62 69.86 70.98
CA LEU A 63 20.85 69.89 69.53
C LEU A 63 22.13 69.19 69.02
N SER A 64 23.22 69.11 69.79
CA SER A 64 24.45 68.41 69.33
C SER A 64 24.41 66.89 69.51
N TYR A 65 23.70 66.40 70.54
CA TYR A 65 23.48 64.96 70.75
C TYR A 65 22.40 64.44 69.79
N ASP A 66 21.37 65.25 69.54
CA ASP A 66 20.30 64.94 68.59
C ASP A 66 20.82 64.91 67.14
N GLU A 67 21.69 65.84 66.74
CA GLU A 67 22.30 65.83 65.39
C GLU A 67 23.20 64.61 65.18
N LYS A 68 23.91 64.17 66.22
CA LYS A 68 24.73 62.95 66.16
C LYS A 68 23.88 61.67 66.15
N LEU A 69 22.81 61.61 66.94
CA LEU A 69 21.86 60.49 66.93
C LEU A 69 21.06 60.41 65.63
N THR A 70 20.66 61.55 65.07
CA THR A 70 19.99 61.61 63.77
C THR A 70 20.96 61.22 62.64
N MET A 71 22.23 61.62 62.69
CA MET A 71 23.26 61.12 61.77
C MET A 71 23.54 59.63 61.93
N GLN A 72 23.53 59.10 63.15
CA GLN A 72 23.64 57.65 63.39
C GLN A 72 22.42 56.90 62.86
N SER A 73 21.21 57.41 63.09
CA SER A 73 19.97 56.84 62.55
C SER A 73 19.92 56.86 61.02
N LEU A 74 20.42 57.94 60.39
CA LEU A 74 20.56 58.03 58.94
C LEU A 74 21.61 57.06 58.40
N ASN A 75 22.76 56.92 59.08
CA ASN A 75 23.79 55.96 58.71
C ASN A 75 23.34 54.51 58.90
N GLU A 76 22.56 54.22 59.94
CA GLU A 76 22.01 52.89 60.21
C GLU A 76 20.90 52.54 59.20
N ARG A 77 20.11 53.54 58.79
CA ARG A 77 19.18 53.42 57.66
C ARG A 77 19.90 53.27 56.32
N LEU A 78 21.02 53.96 56.09
CA LEU A 78 21.87 53.76 54.91
C LEU A 78 22.50 52.37 54.93
N ALA A 79 22.95 51.88 56.08
CA ALA A 79 23.50 50.55 56.23
C ALA A 79 22.43 49.48 55.94
N SER A 80 21.21 49.65 56.45
CA SER A 80 20.10 48.75 56.13
C SER A 80 19.70 48.84 54.65
N TYR A 81 19.73 50.02 54.03
CA TYR A 81 19.55 50.13 52.57
C TYR A 81 20.65 49.42 51.80
N MET A 82 21.92 49.58 52.17
CA MET A 82 23.04 48.89 51.51
C MET A 82 22.94 47.37 51.69
N GLU A 83 22.48 46.90 52.85
CA GLU A 83 22.19 45.47 53.09
C GLU A 83 21.05 44.97 52.19
N THR A 84 19.97 45.73 52.05
CA THR A 84 18.86 45.38 51.15
C THR A 84 19.29 45.38 49.69
N VAL A 85 20.13 46.33 49.26
CA VAL A 85 20.67 46.37 47.89
C VAL A 85 21.54 45.15 47.62
N ARG A 86 22.43 44.77 48.56
CA ARG A 86 23.25 43.56 48.41
C ARG A 86 22.40 42.28 48.36
N ASN A 87 21.33 42.20 49.15
CA ASN A 87 20.44 41.04 49.09
C ASN A 87 19.67 40.99 47.78
N LEU A 88 19.17 42.12 47.29
CA LEU A 88 18.53 42.21 45.98
C LEU A 88 19.49 41.89 44.84
N GLU A 89 20.76 42.33 44.89
CA GLU A 89 21.79 41.98 43.91
C GLU A 89 22.07 40.47 43.90
N LYS A 90 22.15 39.84 45.08
CA LYS A 90 22.33 38.38 45.19
C LYS A 90 21.11 37.61 44.66
N GLU A 91 19.91 38.04 45.01
CA GLU A 91 18.67 37.43 44.52
C GLU A 91 18.54 37.60 43.00
N ASN A 92 18.89 38.77 42.46
CA ASN A 92 18.84 39.03 41.03
C ASN A 92 19.89 38.19 40.29
N ALA A 93 21.11 38.06 40.81
CA ALA A 93 22.13 37.18 40.25
C ALA A 93 21.69 35.70 40.27
N HIS A 94 21.03 35.26 41.35
CA HIS A 94 20.47 33.91 41.45
C HIS A 94 19.32 33.68 40.46
N LEU A 95 18.42 34.65 40.30
CA LEU A 95 17.34 34.59 39.30
C LEU A 95 17.90 34.59 37.88
N GLU A 96 18.92 35.39 37.57
CA GLU A 96 19.61 35.33 36.28
C GLU A 96 20.24 33.97 36.01
N GLN A 97 20.83 33.34 37.03
CA GLN A 97 21.37 31.98 36.91
C GLN A 97 20.25 30.97 36.63
N LEU A 98 19.14 31.04 37.38
CA LEU A 98 17.98 30.17 37.14
C LEU A 98 17.38 30.38 35.76
N ILE A 99 17.33 31.61 35.25
CA ILE A 99 16.88 31.91 33.90
C ILE A 99 17.83 31.29 32.87
N ARG A 100 19.15 31.41 33.05
CA ARG A 100 20.14 30.78 32.17
C ARG A 100 20.05 29.25 32.19
N GLU A 101 19.91 28.66 33.37
CA GLU A 101 19.71 27.21 33.52
C GLU A 101 18.37 26.76 32.93
N TRP A 102 17.32 27.56 33.08
CA TRP A 102 16.02 27.29 32.46
C TRP A 102 16.13 27.38 30.94
N TYR A 103 16.82 28.36 30.36
CA TYR A 103 17.10 28.43 28.92
C TYR A 103 18.10 27.38 28.43
N GLN A 104 18.93 26.78 29.29
CA GLN A 104 19.75 25.62 28.92
C GLN A 104 18.93 24.33 28.93
N LYS A 105 18.02 24.17 29.91
CA LYS A 105 17.14 23.00 30.04
C LYS A 105 15.93 23.06 29.08
N GLN A 106 15.48 24.25 28.73
CA GLN A 106 14.36 24.56 27.83
C GLN A 106 14.82 25.23 26.53
N GLY A 107 16.13 25.42 26.34
CA GLY A 107 16.70 25.75 25.04
C GLY A 107 16.19 24.72 24.04
N PRO A 108 15.94 25.12 22.77
CA PRO A 108 15.08 24.39 21.85
C PRO A 108 15.40 22.91 21.99
N ILE A 109 14.45 22.15 22.53
CA ILE A 109 14.51 20.69 22.56
C ILE A 109 15.01 20.35 21.16
N GLY A 110 16.24 19.83 21.07
CA GLY A 110 16.85 19.45 19.80
C GLY A 110 15.80 18.69 19.00
N PRO A 111 15.82 18.82 17.65
CA PRO A 111 14.67 18.51 16.78
C PRO A 111 13.89 17.34 17.35
N LYS A 112 12.70 17.59 17.91
CA LYS A 112 11.87 16.56 18.54
C LYS A 112 11.90 15.36 17.60
N ASP A 113 12.28 14.18 18.08
CA ASP A 113 12.51 13.02 17.22
C ASP A 113 11.20 12.59 16.56
N TYR A 114 10.89 13.20 15.42
CA TYR A 114 9.71 12.90 14.62
C TYR A 114 9.90 11.63 13.77
N SER A 115 11.00 10.88 13.99
CA SER A 115 11.37 9.68 13.23
C SER A 115 10.21 8.68 13.12
N HIS A 116 9.55 8.37 14.24
CA HIS A 116 8.41 7.46 14.26
C HIS A 116 7.21 7.97 13.41
N TYR A 117 7.00 9.29 13.35
CA TYR A 117 5.96 9.84 12.47
C TYR A 117 6.35 9.72 11.00
N TYR A 118 7.63 9.90 10.65
CA TYR A 118 8.11 9.71 9.29
C TYR A 118 8.02 8.24 8.85
N GLU A 119 8.40 7.29 9.70
CA GLU A 119 8.22 5.86 9.47
C GLU A 119 6.74 5.51 9.25
N LYS A 120 5.85 6.06 10.08
CA LYS A 120 4.41 5.82 9.92
C LYS A 120 3.85 6.45 8.65
N ILE A 121 4.33 7.65 8.27
CA ILE A 121 3.95 8.32 7.02
C ILE A 121 4.43 7.49 5.82
N GLU A 122 5.65 6.96 5.85
CA GLU A 122 6.20 6.13 4.79
C GLU A 122 5.42 4.80 4.63
N GLU A 123 5.08 4.15 5.75
CA GLU A 123 4.23 2.96 5.75
C GLU A 123 2.86 3.24 5.13
N LEU A 124 2.22 4.35 5.53
CA LEU A 124 0.93 4.77 4.97
C LEU A 124 1.03 5.15 3.49
N GLN A 125 2.10 5.82 3.07
CA GLN A 125 2.34 6.13 1.66
C GLN A 125 2.50 4.86 0.83
N LYS A 126 3.24 3.87 1.34
CA LYS A 126 3.40 2.57 0.68
C LYS A 126 2.08 1.82 0.59
N GLN A 127 1.28 1.82 1.66
CA GLN A 127 -0.05 1.20 1.65
C GLN A 127 -0.97 1.86 0.61
N VAL A 128 -1.03 3.19 0.58
CA VAL A 128 -1.85 3.93 -0.41
C VAL A 128 -1.36 3.66 -1.83
N LEU A 129 -0.04 3.56 -2.05
CA LEU A 129 0.50 3.22 -3.36
C LEU A 129 0.08 1.80 -3.80
N LEU A 130 0.15 0.82 -2.91
CA LEU A 130 -0.30 -0.54 -3.19
C LEU A 130 -1.80 -0.61 -3.46
N GLU A 131 -2.62 0.12 -2.71
CA GLU A 131 -4.07 0.22 -2.96
C GLU A 131 -4.35 0.90 -4.30
N LEU A 132 -3.62 1.94 -4.66
CA LEU A 132 -3.71 2.61 -5.95
C LEU A 132 -3.31 1.68 -7.10
N ASP A 133 -2.25 0.90 -6.96
CA ASP A 133 -1.83 -0.05 -7.98
C ASP A 133 -2.81 -1.23 -8.09
N ASN A 134 -3.37 -1.71 -6.98
CA ASN A 134 -4.41 -2.74 -6.99
C ASN A 134 -5.70 -2.23 -7.69
N THR A 135 -6.14 -1.01 -7.37
CA THR A 135 -7.30 -0.40 -8.04
C THR A 135 -7.05 -0.12 -9.52
N LYS A 136 -5.82 0.23 -9.92
CA LYS A 136 -5.45 0.34 -11.34
C LYS A 136 -5.43 -1.01 -12.05
N MET A 137 -4.82 -2.04 -11.47
CA MET A 137 -4.80 -3.39 -12.05
C MET A 137 -6.22 -3.94 -12.23
N THR A 138 -7.08 -3.78 -11.22
CA THR A 138 -8.48 -4.20 -11.32
C THR A 138 -9.27 -3.40 -12.37
N ALA A 139 -8.99 -2.10 -12.53
CA ALA A 139 -9.59 -1.30 -13.60
C ALA A 139 -9.12 -1.75 -14.99
N GLU A 140 -7.84 -2.05 -15.17
CA GLU A 140 -7.30 -2.59 -16.42
C GLU A 140 -7.86 -3.99 -16.72
N ASP A 141 -8.02 -4.86 -15.72
CA ASP A 141 -8.68 -6.16 -15.90
C ASP A 141 -10.11 -6.02 -16.43
N PHE A 142 -10.87 -5.05 -15.93
CA PHE A 142 -12.21 -4.76 -16.44
C PHE A 142 -12.17 -4.15 -17.85
N ARG A 143 -11.18 -3.31 -18.15
CA ARG A 143 -10.98 -2.72 -19.48
C ARG A 143 -10.73 -3.80 -20.53
N ILE A 144 -9.80 -4.72 -20.26
CA ILE A 144 -9.47 -5.83 -21.15
C ILE A 144 -10.69 -6.75 -21.34
N LYS A 145 -11.41 -7.07 -20.25
CA LYS A 145 -12.65 -7.87 -20.34
C LYS A 145 -13.71 -7.18 -21.19
N TYR A 146 -13.87 -5.86 -21.06
CA TYR A 146 -14.79 -5.08 -21.86
C TYR A 146 -14.39 -5.06 -23.35
N GLU A 147 -13.12 -4.84 -23.67
CA GLU A 147 -12.61 -4.86 -25.05
C GLU A 147 -12.81 -6.24 -25.68
N MET A 148 -12.52 -7.32 -24.94
CA MET A 148 -12.77 -8.70 -25.38
C MET A 148 -14.26 -8.97 -25.64
N GLU A 149 -15.14 -8.62 -24.69
CA GLU A 149 -16.59 -8.81 -24.85
C GLU A 149 -17.14 -7.98 -26.01
N SER A 150 -16.68 -6.74 -26.16
CA SER A 150 -17.05 -5.87 -27.28
C SER A 150 -16.61 -6.46 -28.62
N GLY A 151 -15.40 -7.02 -28.70
CA GLY A 151 -14.92 -7.71 -29.90
C GLY A 151 -15.77 -8.94 -30.24
N LEU A 152 -16.12 -9.74 -29.23
CA LEU A 152 -17.03 -10.88 -29.41
C LEU A 152 -18.43 -10.44 -29.88
N ARG A 153 -18.98 -9.37 -29.30
CA ARG A 153 -20.26 -8.80 -29.76
C ARG A 153 -20.17 -8.34 -31.21
N GLN A 154 -19.11 -7.64 -31.60
CA GLN A 154 -18.92 -7.19 -32.98
C GLN A 154 -18.83 -8.37 -33.97
N ASN A 155 -18.16 -9.46 -33.58
CA ASN A 155 -18.11 -10.68 -34.40
C ASN A 155 -19.50 -11.29 -34.59
N VAL A 156 -20.26 -11.44 -33.50
CA VAL A 156 -21.64 -11.96 -33.56
C VAL A 156 -22.56 -11.05 -34.36
N GLU A 157 -22.42 -9.73 -34.23
CA GLU A 157 -23.14 -8.75 -35.04
C GLU A 157 -22.75 -8.86 -36.52
N GLY A 158 -21.47 -9.10 -36.83
CA GLY A 158 -20.97 -9.39 -38.17
C GLY A 158 -21.62 -10.64 -38.77
N ASP A 159 -21.63 -11.75 -38.03
CA ASP A 159 -22.27 -13.00 -38.45
C ASP A 159 -23.77 -12.81 -38.68
N LEU A 160 -24.45 -12.12 -37.76
CA LEU A 160 -25.88 -11.81 -37.88
C LEU A 160 -26.16 -10.96 -39.12
N ASN A 161 -25.36 -9.93 -39.36
CA ASN A 161 -25.48 -9.08 -40.56
C ASN A 161 -25.21 -9.85 -41.85
N SER A 162 -24.32 -10.85 -41.82
CA SER A 162 -24.07 -11.74 -42.96
C SER A 162 -25.20 -12.76 -43.18
N LEU A 163 -25.84 -13.26 -42.12
CA LEU A 163 -26.92 -14.24 -42.21
C LEU A 163 -28.23 -13.64 -42.70
N ARG A 164 -28.52 -12.36 -42.41
CA ARG A 164 -29.72 -11.65 -42.89
C ARG A 164 -29.92 -11.72 -44.42
N PRO A 165 -28.96 -11.31 -45.27
CA PRO A 165 -29.13 -11.37 -46.72
C PRO A 165 -29.20 -12.82 -47.23
N MET A 166 -28.58 -13.80 -46.55
CA MET A 166 -28.75 -15.21 -46.90
C MET A 166 -30.20 -15.68 -46.67
N LEU A 167 -30.81 -15.27 -45.55
CA LEU A 167 -32.21 -15.56 -45.26
C LEU A 167 -33.15 -14.89 -46.28
N ASP A 168 -32.88 -13.64 -46.65
CA ASP A 168 -33.65 -12.92 -47.67
C ASP A 168 -33.53 -13.62 -49.05
N ASN A 169 -32.32 -14.03 -49.45
CA ASN A 169 -32.10 -14.77 -50.69
C ASN A 169 -32.80 -16.13 -50.70
N LEU A 170 -32.78 -16.87 -49.58
CA LEU A 170 -33.52 -18.13 -49.46
C LEU A 170 -35.04 -17.92 -49.50
N THR A 171 -35.52 -16.79 -48.96
CA THR A 171 -36.93 -16.42 -49.01
C THR A 171 -37.36 -16.09 -50.44
N LEU A 172 -36.54 -15.35 -51.20
CA LEU A 172 -36.78 -15.09 -52.62
C LEU A 172 -36.74 -16.37 -53.46
N ALA A 173 -35.74 -17.23 -53.27
CA ALA A 173 -35.65 -18.50 -53.98
C ALA A 173 -36.85 -19.41 -53.68
N LYS A 174 -37.35 -19.40 -52.43
CA LYS A 174 -38.58 -20.11 -52.07
C LYS A 174 -39.80 -19.55 -52.82
N SER A 175 -39.99 -18.23 -52.87
CA SER A 175 -41.12 -17.64 -53.61
C SER A 175 -41.03 -17.91 -55.11
N ASP A 176 -39.83 -17.91 -55.69
CA ASP A 176 -39.62 -18.23 -57.11
C ASP A 176 -40.00 -19.69 -57.41
N LEU A 177 -39.62 -20.63 -56.55
CA LEU A 177 -40.00 -22.04 -56.67
C LEU A 177 -41.51 -22.25 -56.46
N GLU A 178 -42.13 -21.53 -55.53
CA GLU A 178 -43.59 -21.56 -55.33
C GLU A 178 -44.34 -21.04 -56.58
N MET A 179 -43.83 -19.98 -57.21
CA MET A 179 -44.39 -19.46 -58.46
C MET A 179 -44.24 -20.45 -59.62
N GLN A 180 -43.06 -21.07 -59.78
CA GLN A 180 -42.86 -22.13 -60.79
C GLN A 180 -43.75 -23.35 -60.54
N PHE A 181 -43.98 -23.69 -59.27
CA PHE A 181 -44.86 -24.80 -58.91
C PHE A 181 -46.33 -24.51 -59.27
N GLU A 182 -46.84 -23.33 -58.94
CA GLU A 182 -48.20 -22.94 -59.32
C GLU A 182 -48.36 -22.79 -60.84
N SER A 183 -47.36 -22.28 -61.57
CA SER A 183 -47.42 -22.21 -63.04
C SER A 183 -47.48 -23.60 -63.69
N LEU A 184 -46.66 -24.55 -63.24
CA LEU A 184 -46.70 -25.94 -63.73
C LEU A 184 -48.04 -26.62 -63.42
N LYS A 185 -48.64 -26.30 -62.28
CA LYS A 185 -49.96 -26.81 -61.88
C LYS A 185 -51.08 -26.22 -62.75
N GLU A 186 -51.00 -24.95 -63.11
CA GLU A 186 -51.88 -24.32 -64.11
C GLU A 186 -51.71 -24.98 -65.48
N GLU A 187 -50.48 -25.21 -65.96
CA GLU A 187 -50.22 -25.93 -67.21
C GLU A 187 -50.83 -27.34 -67.23
N ILE A 188 -50.77 -28.07 -66.12
CA ILE A 188 -51.42 -29.39 -66.00
C ILE A 188 -52.95 -29.27 -66.12
N ILE A 189 -53.55 -28.22 -65.54
CA ILE A 189 -54.99 -27.98 -65.63
C ILE A 189 -55.37 -27.65 -67.07
N ASP A 190 -54.61 -26.77 -67.72
CA ASP A 190 -54.83 -26.37 -69.11
C ASP A 190 -54.69 -27.57 -70.05
N LEU A 191 -53.63 -28.38 -69.91
CA LEU A 191 -53.45 -29.59 -70.71
C LEU A 191 -54.59 -30.61 -70.51
N LYS A 192 -55.09 -30.77 -69.28
CA LYS A 192 -56.27 -31.64 -69.02
C LYS A 192 -57.52 -31.09 -69.68
N LYS A 193 -57.74 -29.78 -69.64
CA LYS A 193 -58.87 -29.12 -70.28
C LYS A 193 -58.78 -29.23 -71.80
N SER A 194 -57.61 -28.96 -72.38
CA SER A 194 -57.36 -29.16 -73.82
C SER A 194 -57.55 -30.62 -74.24
N HIS A 195 -57.13 -31.59 -73.44
CA HIS A 195 -57.37 -33.01 -73.73
C HIS A 195 -58.87 -33.37 -73.70
N GLU A 196 -59.65 -32.76 -72.81
CA GLU A 196 -61.11 -32.93 -72.75
C GLU A 196 -61.80 -32.27 -73.97
N GLU A 197 -61.33 -31.09 -74.38
CA GLU A 197 -61.81 -30.35 -75.55
C GLU A 197 -61.43 -31.04 -76.89
N VAL A 198 -60.24 -31.65 -76.98
CA VAL A 198 -59.79 -32.42 -78.15
C VAL A 198 -60.50 -33.77 -78.24
N ARG A 199 -60.85 -34.41 -77.11
CA ARG A 199 -61.73 -35.59 -77.10
C ARG A 199 -63.14 -35.31 -77.64
N SER A 200 -63.55 -34.04 -77.71
CA SER A 200 -64.90 -33.64 -78.14
C SER A 200 -64.97 -33.06 -79.56
N ASN A 201 -63.85 -32.90 -80.28
CA ASN A 201 -63.83 -32.44 -81.67
C ASN A 201 -62.94 -33.32 -82.55
N GLY A 202 -63.55 -34.26 -83.26
CA GLY A 202 -62.87 -35.13 -84.22
C GLY A 202 -63.82 -35.78 -85.22
N ASP A 203 -64.43 -34.98 -86.10
CA ASP A 203 -64.94 -35.46 -87.39
C ASP A 203 -64.83 -34.35 -88.45
N VAL A 204 -63.87 -34.48 -89.37
CA VAL A 204 -63.85 -33.71 -90.63
C VAL A 204 -63.40 -34.64 -91.76
N ASN A 205 -64.41 -35.22 -92.40
CA ASN A 205 -64.35 -35.89 -93.68
C ASN A 205 -64.12 -34.86 -94.81
N VAL A 206 -63.06 -35.01 -95.62
CA VAL A 206 -62.82 -34.16 -96.81
C VAL A 206 -62.65 -35.05 -98.05
N GLN A 207 -63.64 -34.95 -98.94
CA GLN A 207 -63.73 -35.66 -100.21
C GLN A 207 -62.74 -35.12 -101.25
N ILE A 208 -62.15 -36.07 -101.96
CA ILE A 208 -61.23 -35.95 -103.08
C ILE A 208 -61.99 -35.44 -104.32
N ASN A 209 -61.52 -34.35 -104.93
CA ASN A 209 -61.89 -33.96 -106.29
C ASN A 209 -60.61 -33.76 -107.11
N THR A 210 -60.41 -34.66 -108.07
CA THR A 210 -59.28 -34.71 -109.00
C THR A 210 -59.59 -33.88 -110.24
N ALA A 211 -58.75 -32.88 -110.55
CA ALA A 211 -58.79 -32.09 -111.79
C ALA A 211 -57.35 -31.62 -112.14
N PRO A 212 -57.05 -31.20 -113.38
CA PRO A 212 -56.17 -31.91 -114.31
C PRO A 212 -54.71 -31.41 -114.34
N GLY A 213 -53.77 -32.37 -114.42
CA GLY A 213 -52.42 -32.27 -114.99
C GLY A 213 -51.69 -30.94 -114.94
N GLU A 214 -51.27 -30.49 -113.75
CA GLU A 214 -50.11 -29.60 -113.62
C GLU A 214 -48.83 -30.41 -113.83
N ASP A 215 -47.82 -29.75 -114.42
CA ASP A 215 -46.57 -30.36 -114.88
C ASP A 215 -45.76 -30.96 -113.69
N LEU A 216 -46.06 -32.22 -113.37
CA LEU A 216 -45.57 -32.95 -112.19
C LEU A 216 -44.05 -32.90 -112.04
N LEU A 217 -43.33 -32.87 -113.16
CA LEU A 217 -41.88 -32.85 -113.18
C LEU A 217 -41.32 -31.52 -112.65
N LYS A 218 -42.02 -30.40 -112.93
CA LYS A 218 -41.67 -29.08 -112.40
C LYS A 218 -41.93 -29.00 -110.89
N LYS A 219 -43.09 -29.49 -110.43
CA LYS A 219 -43.44 -29.49 -109.00
C LYS A 219 -42.51 -30.40 -108.18
N LEU A 220 -42.13 -31.57 -108.72
CA LEU A 220 -41.21 -32.49 -108.06
C LEU A 220 -39.78 -31.92 -107.97
N ASN A 221 -39.33 -31.18 -109.00
CA ASN A 221 -38.05 -30.47 -108.98
C ASN A 221 -38.07 -29.27 -108.01
N GLU A 222 -39.16 -28.50 -107.96
CA GLU A 222 -39.36 -27.43 -106.98
C GLU A 222 -39.32 -27.99 -105.55
N MET A 223 -40.03 -29.09 -105.29
CA MET A 223 -39.97 -29.75 -103.97
C MET A 223 -38.55 -30.23 -103.64
N ARG A 224 -37.82 -30.80 -104.61
CA ARG A 224 -36.41 -31.19 -104.39
C ARG A 224 -35.54 -29.99 -104.03
N GLN A 225 -35.68 -28.86 -104.74
CA GLN A 225 -34.92 -27.64 -104.43
C GLN A 225 -35.29 -27.06 -103.06
N GLU A 226 -36.56 -27.10 -102.67
CA GLU A 226 -36.99 -26.70 -101.32
C GLU A 226 -36.37 -27.61 -100.24
N TYR A 227 -36.35 -28.93 -100.45
CA TYR A 227 -35.70 -29.86 -99.53
C TYR A 227 -34.19 -29.67 -99.46
N GLU A 228 -33.50 -29.47 -100.58
CA GLU A 228 -32.06 -29.15 -100.60
C GLU A 228 -31.78 -27.83 -99.86
N ALA A 229 -32.60 -26.81 -100.07
CA ALA A 229 -32.48 -25.53 -99.36
C ALA A 229 -32.71 -25.69 -97.85
N ILE A 230 -33.70 -26.49 -97.43
CA ILE A 230 -33.95 -26.78 -96.01
C ILE A 230 -32.78 -27.56 -95.41
N ILE A 231 -32.26 -28.59 -96.09
CA ILE A 231 -31.10 -29.36 -95.63
C ILE A 231 -29.87 -28.46 -95.50
N GLN A 232 -29.63 -27.58 -96.46
CA GLN A 232 -28.50 -26.66 -96.45
C GLN A 232 -28.63 -25.60 -95.35
N LYS A 233 -29.84 -25.07 -95.11
CA LYS A 233 -30.13 -24.20 -93.97
C LYS A 233 -29.92 -24.93 -92.64
N ASN A 234 -30.49 -26.12 -92.46
CA ASN A 234 -30.29 -26.93 -91.25
C ASN A 234 -28.80 -27.21 -91.00
N ARG A 235 -28.03 -27.52 -92.04
CA ARG A 235 -26.58 -27.73 -91.90
C ARG A 235 -25.84 -26.47 -91.43
N ALA A 236 -26.13 -25.32 -92.03
CA ALA A 236 -25.53 -24.04 -91.63
C ALA A 236 -25.95 -23.60 -90.22
N GLU A 237 -27.20 -23.83 -89.83
CA GLU A 237 -27.71 -23.56 -88.49
C GLU A 237 -27.03 -24.43 -87.44
N VAL A 238 -26.83 -25.72 -87.73
CA VAL A 238 -26.10 -26.65 -86.86
C VAL A 238 -24.63 -26.24 -86.72
N GLU A 239 -23.96 -25.90 -87.82
CA GLU A 239 -22.56 -25.43 -87.79
C GLU A 239 -22.41 -24.16 -86.96
N LYS A 240 -23.27 -23.17 -87.17
CA LYS A 240 -23.29 -21.93 -86.38
C LYS A 240 -23.60 -22.19 -84.91
N TRP A 241 -24.50 -23.14 -84.61
CA TRP A 241 -24.80 -23.55 -83.25
C TRP A 241 -23.58 -24.21 -82.58
N TYR A 242 -22.87 -25.08 -83.30
CA TYR A 242 -21.63 -25.69 -82.81
C TYR A 242 -20.52 -24.66 -82.59
N GLU A 243 -20.33 -23.72 -83.50
CA GLU A 243 -19.36 -22.60 -83.35
C GLU A 243 -19.68 -21.77 -82.11
N SER A 244 -20.94 -21.35 -81.95
CA SER A 244 -21.40 -20.61 -80.76
C SER A 244 -21.16 -21.38 -79.47
N LYS A 245 -21.49 -22.68 -79.44
CA LYS A 245 -21.26 -23.52 -78.25
C LYS A 245 -19.77 -23.72 -77.98
N MET A 246 -18.94 -23.82 -79.02
CA MET A 246 -17.49 -23.92 -78.85
C MET A 246 -16.88 -22.62 -78.32
N GLU A 247 -17.35 -21.47 -78.79
CA GLU A 247 -16.93 -20.17 -78.28
C GLU A 247 -17.33 -19.98 -76.81
N GLU A 248 -18.55 -20.35 -76.43
CA GLU A 248 -19.02 -20.30 -75.04
C GLU A 248 -18.16 -21.17 -74.11
N VAL A 249 -17.88 -22.42 -74.52
CA VAL A 249 -17.02 -23.33 -73.74
C VAL A 249 -15.58 -22.78 -73.66
N SER A 250 -15.05 -22.25 -74.77
CA SER A 250 -13.73 -21.62 -74.79
C SER A 250 -13.64 -20.43 -73.83
N GLN A 251 -14.66 -19.57 -73.82
CA GLN A 251 -14.75 -18.41 -72.92
C GLN A 251 -14.91 -18.84 -71.46
N GLN A 252 -15.68 -19.89 -71.20
CA GLN A 252 -15.82 -20.47 -69.86
C GLN A 252 -14.48 -21.05 -69.36
N VAL A 253 -13.75 -21.78 -70.20
CA VAL A 253 -12.41 -22.29 -69.86
C VAL A 253 -11.44 -21.14 -69.61
N HIS A 254 -11.48 -20.07 -70.41
CA HIS A 254 -10.60 -18.91 -70.24
C HIS A 254 -10.86 -18.18 -68.91
N SER A 255 -12.13 -17.91 -68.61
CA SER A 255 -12.53 -17.26 -67.35
C SER A 255 -12.23 -18.13 -66.13
N SER A 256 -12.47 -19.45 -66.22
CA SER A 256 -12.10 -20.39 -65.16
C SER A 256 -10.58 -20.45 -64.96
N SER A 257 -9.80 -20.48 -66.04
CA SER A 257 -8.33 -20.44 -65.98
C SER A 257 -7.83 -19.15 -65.32
N GLN A 258 -8.44 -18.01 -65.63
CA GLN A 258 -8.09 -16.73 -65.01
C GLN A 258 -8.42 -16.69 -63.51
N GLN A 259 -9.56 -17.26 -63.10
CA GLN A 259 -9.93 -17.38 -61.68
C GLN A 259 -8.97 -18.30 -60.91
N ILE A 260 -8.54 -19.40 -61.52
CA ILE A 260 -7.54 -20.30 -60.93
C ILE A 260 -6.21 -19.56 -60.76
N GLU A 261 -5.77 -18.83 -61.78
CA GLU A 261 -4.52 -18.06 -61.73
C GLU A 261 -4.56 -16.97 -60.65
N SER A 262 -5.67 -16.22 -60.54
CA SER A 262 -5.82 -15.19 -59.51
C SER A 262 -5.87 -15.79 -58.09
N SER A 263 -6.56 -16.93 -57.92
CA SER A 263 -6.57 -17.67 -56.65
C SER A 263 -5.16 -18.17 -56.28
N ASN A 264 -4.41 -18.72 -57.24
CA ASN A 264 -3.03 -19.16 -57.01
C ASN A 264 -2.11 -18.00 -56.61
N GLN A 265 -2.29 -16.82 -57.20
CA GLN A 265 -1.55 -15.61 -56.81
C GLN A 265 -1.90 -15.17 -55.39
N GLN A 266 -3.18 -15.17 -55.01
CA GLN A 266 -3.62 -14.87 -53.64
C GLN A 266 -3.03 -15.86 -52.62
N ILE A 267 -3.10 -17.16 -52.92
CA ILE A 267 -2.48 -18.21 -52.07
C ILE A 267 -0.97 -17.96 -51.93
N SER A 268 -0.29 -17.56 -52.99
CA SER A 268 1.15 -17.27 -52.96
C SER A 268 1.49 -16.04 -52.12
N VAL A 269 0.64 -15.01 -52.13
CA VAL A 269 0.79 -13.83 -51.25
C VAL A 269 0.58 -14.22 -49.79
N LEU A 270 -0.52 -14.90 -49.48
CA LEU A 270 -0.83 -15.36 -48.13
C LEU A 270 0.27 -16.27 -47.55
N ARG A 271 0.87 -17.14 -48.38
CA ARG A 271 2.02 -17.96 -47.95
C ARG A 271 3.24 -17.11 -47.59
N ARG A 272 3.53 -16.05 -48.35
CA ARG A 272 4.64 -15.13 -48.05
C ARG A 272 4.37 -14.31 -46.78
N GLU A 273 3.14 -13.84 -46.60
CA GLU A 273 2.72 -13.13 -45.39
C GLU A 273 2.81 -14.03 -44.15
N PHE A 274 2.34 -15.28 -44.26
CA PHE A 274 2.44 -16.27 -43.19
C PHE A 274 3.91 -16.51 -42.80
N GLN A 275 4.81 -16.71 -43.77
CA GLN A 275 6.23 -16.88 -43.50
C GLN A 275 6.86 -15.64 -42.85
N SER A 276 6.47 -14.44 -43.28
CA SER A 276 6.93 -13.18 -42.66
C SER A 276 6.50 -13.08 -41.20
N LEU A 277 5.23 -13.38 -40.91
CA LEU A 277 4.69 -13.38 -39.55
C LEU A 277 5.34 -14.46 -38.67
N GLU A 278 5.64 -15.63 -39.23
CA GLU A 278 6.36 -16.68 -38.52
C GLU A 278 7.78 -16.25 -38.14
N ILE A 279 8.50 -15.58 -39.04
CA ILE A 279 9.83 -15.02 -38.74
C ILE A 279 9.73 -13.92 -37.67
N GLU A 280 8.74 -13.04 -37.76
CA GLU A 280 8.51 -12.00 -36.75
C GLU A 280 8.21 -12.60 -35.38
N LEU A 281 7.39 -13.65 -35.32
CA LEU A 281 7.12 -14.40 -34.10
C LEU A 281 8.40 -15.00 -33.51
N GLN A 282 9.23 -15.66 -34.33
CA GLN A 282 10.51 -16.22 -33.86
C GLN A 282 11.46 -15.12 -33.37
N SER A 283 11.49 -13.98 -34.04
CA SER A 283 12.27 -12.82 -33.60
C SER A 283 11.80 -12.31 -32.23
N GLN A 284 10.48 -12.18 -32.03
CA GLN A 284 9.92 -11.76 -30.74
C GLN A 284 10.22 -12.76 -29.62
N ILE A 285 10.13 -14.07 -29.89
CA ILE A 285 10.53 -15.11 -28.93
C ILE A 285 12.00 -14.93 -28.54
N SER A 286 12.90 -14.77 -29.52
CA SER A 286 14.33 -14.56 -29.25
C SER A 286 14.61 -13.28 -28.44
N GLN A 287 13.80 -12.23 -28.65
CA GLN A 287 13.88 -10.99 -27.89
C GLN A 287 13.45 -11.21 -26.44
N ILE A 288 12.34 -11.93 -26.21
CA ILE A 288 11.87 -12.28 -24.87
C ILE A 288 12.94 -13.08 -24.12
N ASP A 289 13.51 -14.11 -24.75
CA ASP A 289 14.55 -14.94 -24.15
C ASP A 289 15.78 -14.10 -23.76
N SER A 290 16.19 -13.16 -24.63
CA SER A 290 17.31 -12.26 -24.35
C SER A 290 17.02 -11.32 -23.16
N LEU A 291 15.79 -10.81 -23.05
CA LEU A 291 15.39 -9.93 -21.95
C LEU A 291 15.27 -10.70 -20.63
N GLN A 292 14.76 -11.93 -20.66
CA GLN A 292 14.72 -12.81 -19.50
C GLN A 292 16.14 -13.16 -19.02
N SER A 293 17.05 -13.51 -19.93
CA SER A 293 18.45 -13.76 -19.57
C SER A 293 19.12 -12.53 -18.96
N ASN A 294 18.85 -11.33 -19.49
CA ASN A 294 19.37 -10.09 -18.93
C ASN A 294 18.82 -9.82 -17.52
N LEU A 295 17.52 -10.06 -17.30
CA LEU A 295 16.91 -9.93 -15.99
C LEU A 295 17.56 -10.88 -14.99
N ASP A 296 17.66 -12.17 -15.32
CA ASP A 296 18.31 -13.19 -14.49
C ASP A 296 19.75 -12.80 -14.13
N ASP A 297 20.51 -12.28 -15.10
CA ASP A 297 21.89 -11.85 -14.86
C ASP A 297 21.96 -10.63 -13.93
N THR A 298 21.05 -9.67 -14.06
CA THR A 298 20.98 -8.53 -13.13
C THR A 298 20.57 -8.97 -11.73
N GLU A 299 19.58 -9.84 -11.59
CA GLU A 299 19.16 -10.41 -10.31
C GLU A 299 20.30 -11.18 -9.65
N ARG A 300 21.02 -12.02 -10.40
CA ARG A 300 22.20 -12.74 -9.89
C ARG A 300 23.28 -11.77 -9.38
N ARG A 301 23.57 -10.69 -10.12
CA ARG A 301 24.54 -9.68 -9.69
C ARG A 301 24.13 -8.99 -8.39
N TYR A 302 22.87 -8.56 -8.28
CA TYR A 302 22.38 -7.93 -7.05
C TYR A 302 22.34 -8.91 -5.87
N ASN A 303 21.94 -10.17 -6.10
CA ASN A 303 21.99 -11.21 -5.08
C ASN A 303 23.42 -11.46 -4.59
N MET A 304 24.42 -11.48 -5.48
CA MET A 304 25.83 -11.57 -5.08
C MET A 304 26.28 -10.37 -4.26
N GLN A 305 25.91 -9.14 -4.65
CA GLN A 305 26.23 -7.94 -3.86
C GLN A 305 25.58 -7.99 -2.47
N LEU A 306 24.32 -8.43 -2.39
CA LEU A 306 23.62 -8.60 -1.13
C LEU A 306 24.30 -9.65 -0.24
N GLN A 307 24.71 -10.78 -0.80
CA GLN A 307 25.45 -11.81 -0.09
C GLN A 307 26.81 -11.30 0.42
N GLN A 308 27.51 -10.47 -0.36
CA GLN A 308 28.76 -9.83 0.07
C GLN A 308 28.56 -8.86 1.23
N ILE A 309 27.49 -8.08 1.22
CA ILE A 309 27.15 -7.18 2.34
C ILE A 309 26.79 -8.01 3.57
N GLN A 310 25.96 -9.06 3.40
CA GLN A 310 25.58 -9.95 4.48
C GLN A 310 26.78 -10.66 5.12
N SER A 311 27.77 -11.06 4.32
CA SER A 311 29.00 -11.69 4.81
C SER A 311 29.92 -10.72 5.56
N MET A 312 29.79 -9.41 5.34
CA MET A 312 30.47 -8.39 6.12
C MET A 312 29.72 -8.07 7.43
N ILE A 313 28.39 -8.09 7.41
CA ILE A 313 27.56 -7.82 8.58
C ILE A 313 27.73 -8.92 9.65
N GLY A 314 27.71 -10.20 9.27
CA GLY A 314 27.78 -11.32 10.21
C GLY A 314 28.96 -11.27 11.19
N PRO A 315 30.20 -11.11 10.72
CA PRO A 315 31.37 -10.96 11.59
C PRO A 315 31.30 -9.73 12.51
N LEU A 316 30.79 -8.60 12.02
CA LEU A 316 30.64 -7.39 12.83
C LEU A 316 29.59 -7.57 13.94
N GLU A 317 28.49 -8.27 13.66
CA GLU A 317 27.49 -8.63 14.67
C GLU A 317 28.08 -9.58 15.73
N GLU A 318 28.91 -10.53 15.30
CA GLU A 318 29.62 -11.46 16.20
C GLU A 318 30.64 -10.73 17.09
N GLU A 319 31.47 -9.85 16.52
CA GLU A 319 32.41 -9.02 17.28
C GLU A 319 31.68 -8.14 18.31
N LEU A 320 30.57 -7.52 17.90
CA LEU A 320 29.76 -6.69 18.79
C LEU A 320 29.16 -7.52 19.95
N ALA A 321 28.68 -8.73 19.66
CA ALA A 321 28.21 -9.66 20.69
C ALA A 321 29.33 -10.09 21.65
N SER A 322 30.53 -10.36 21.15
CA SER A 322 31.71 -10.69 21.96
C SER A 322 32.05 -9.55 22.93
N ILE A 323 32.16 -8.32 22.43
CA ILE A 323 32.48 -7.14 23.25
C ILE A 323 31.42 -6.90 24.34
N ARG A 324 30.13 -7.11 24.03
CA ARG A 324 29.06 -7.01 25.05
C ARG A 324 29.22 -8.05 26.15
N CYS A 325 29.49 -9.30 25.77
CA CYS A 325 29.72 -10.39 26.73
C CYS A 325 30.94 -10.10 27.62
N GLU A 326 32.04 -9.63 27.02
CA GLU A 326 33.24 -9.21 27.76
C GLU A 326 32.95 -8.05 28.72
N MET A 327 32.18 -7.05 28.28
CA MET A 327 31.79 -5.91 29.13
C MET A 327 30.94 -6.36 30.32
N GLU A 328 29.99 -7.27 30.11
CA GLU A 328 29.16 -7.85 31.16
C GLU A 328 30.01 -8.61 32.18
N SER A 329 30.92 -9.47 31.71
CA SER A 329 31.87 -10.20 32.56
C SER A 329 32.76 -9.25 33.38
N GLN A 330 33.32 -8.22 32.76
CA GLN A 330 34.10 -7.20 33.49
C GLN A 330 33.26 -6.48 34.54
N ASN A 331 32.00 -6.13 34.23
CA ASN A 331 31.10 -5.48 35.18
C ASN A 331 30.83 -6.35 36.42
N GLU A 332 30.69 -7.66 36.24
CA GLU A 332 30.58 -8.61 37.35
C GLU A 332 31.85 -8.63 38.21
N GLU A 333 33.03 -8.69 37.59
CA GLU A 333 34.32 -8.60 38.30
C GLU A 333 34.45 -7.29 39.09
N TYR A 334 34.07 -6.16 38.48
CA TYR A 334 34.05 -4.85 39.16
C TYR A 334 33.12 -4.83 40.37
N LYS A 335 31.91 -5.41 40.25
CA LYS A 335 30.96 -5.51 41.37
C LYS A 335 31.52 -6.35 42.51
N MET A 336 32.15 -7.49 42.20
CA MET A 336 32.81 -8.32 43.21
C MET A 336 33.93 -7.56 43.93
N LEU A 337 34.79 -6.87 43.18
CA LEU A 337 35.89 -6.09 43.74
C LEU A 337 35.38 -4.95 44.62
N LEU A 338 34.31 -4.26 44.20
CA LEU A 338 33.65 -3.24 45.01
C LEU A 338 33.07 -3.82 46.31
N GLY A 339 32.47 -5.02 46.24
CA GLY A 339 32.02 -5.76 47.42
C GLY A 339 33.15 -6.07 48.40
N ILE A 340 34.30 -6.54 47.92
CA ILE A 340 35.49 -6.77 48.76
C ILE A 340 36.01 -5.46 49.36
N LYS A 341 36.12 -4.40 48.55
CA LYS A 341 36.57 -3.07 48.98
C LYS A 341 35.69 -2.53 50.11
N THR A 342 34.36 -2.57 49.94
CA THR A 342 33.41 -2.09 50.96
C THR A 342 33.50 -2.90 52.25
N ARG A 343 33.68 -4.22 52.19
CA ARG A 343 33.93 -5.06 53.37
C ARG A 343 35.23 -4.67 54.08
N LEU A 344 36.33 -4.52 53.35
CA LEU A 344 37.61 -4.10 53.93
C LEU A 344 37.52 -2.70 54.56
N GLU A 345 36.79 -1.78 53.94
CA GLU A 345 36.53 -0.45 54.52
C GLU A 345 35.77 -0.53 55.85
N GLN A 346 34.79 -1.42 55.96
CA GLN A 346 34.08 -1.69 57.21
C GLN A 346 35.01 -2.28 58.28
N GLU A 347 35.83 -3.26 57.93
CA GLU A 347 36.81 -3.87 58.86
C GLU A 347 37.80 -2.80 59.37
N ILE A 348 38.33 -1.94 58.50
CA ILE A 348 39.21 -0.81 58.89
C ILE A 348 38.49 0.16 59.83
N GLN A 349 37.22 0.50 59.56
CA GLN A 349 36.43 1.37 60.44
C GLN A 349 36.23 0.74 61.83
N GLN A 350 35.94 -0.56 61.89
CA GLN A 350 35.84 -1.29 63.15
C GLN A 350 37.17 -1.29 63.91
N TYR A 351 38.29 -1.58 63.22
CA TYR A 351 39.62 -1.52 63.83
C TYR A 351 39.94 -0.11 64.38
N ARG A 352 39.57 0.96 63.66
CA ARG A 352 39.72 2.35 64.14
C ARG A 352 38.84 2.63 65.37
N ALA A 353 37.61 2.14 65.40
CA ALA A 353 36.70 2.30 66.54
C ALA A 353 37.25 1.62 67.81
N LEU A 354 37.70 0.36 67.69
CA LEU A 354 38.32 -0.38 68.81
C LEU A 354 39.57 0.31 69.35
N LEU A 355 40.41 0.88 68.47
CA LEU A 355 41.58 1.67 68.89
C LEU A 355 41.17 2.94 69.65
N HIS A 356 40.11 3.64 69.21
CA HIS A 356 39.58 4.80 69.91
C HIS A 356 38.98 4.44 71.28
N GLU A 357 38.24 3.34 71.40
CA GLU A 357 37.71 2.83 72.68
C GLU A 357 38.85 2.45 73.64
N GLY A 358 39.89 1.76 73.16
CA GLY A 358 41.07 1.44 73.96
C GLY A 358 41.81 2.69 74.46
N GLN A 359 41.97 3.70 73.61
CA GLN A 359 42.56 4.99 74.01
C GLN A 359 41.69 5.76 75.01
N GLN A 360 40.36 5.71 74.87
CA GLN A 360 39.43 6.28 75.84
C GLN A 360 39.50 5.53 77.17
N GLY A 361 39.55 4.19 77.17
CA GLY A 361 39.76 3.38 78.37
C GLY A 361 41.05 3.73 79.11
N ILE A 362 42.15 3.94 78.38
CA ILE A 362 43.43 4.43 78.95
C ILE A 362 43.26 5.83 79.55
N ARG A 363 42.55 6.75 78.87
CA ARG A 363 42.25 8.10 79.38
C ARG A 363 41.38 8.07 80.64
N TYR A 364 40.33 7.26 80.69
CA TYR A 364 39.48 7.10 81.87
C TYR A 364 40.25 6.48 83.04
N ARG A 365 41.14 5.53 82.78
CA ARG A 365 42.03 4.95 83.81
C ARG A 365 43.03 5.98 84.33
N GLN A 366 43.60 6.81 83.46
CA GLN A 366 44.49 7.91 83.85
C GLN A 366 43.75 8.99 84.66
N GLN A 367 42.50 9.31 84.28
CA GLN A 367 41.64 10.22 85.03
C GLN A 367 41.24 9.66 86.40
N LEU A 368 40.92 8.36 86.51
CA LEU A 368 40.67 7.69 87.78
C LEU A 368 41.90 7.66 88.69
N ILE A 369 43.10 7.44 88.13
CA ILE A 369 44.37 7.54 88.88
C ILE A 369 44.58 8.98 89.37
N ASN A 370 44.33 9.99 88.54
CA ASN A 370 44.40 11.39 88.95
C ASN A 370 43.34 11.74 90.02
N PHE A 371 42.11 11.22 89.92
CA PHE A 371 41.06 11.40 90.93
C PHE A 371 41.41 10.71 92.26
N LEU A 372 41.97 9.49 92.23
CA LEU A 372 42.48 8.79 93.42
C LEU A 372 43.68 9.52 94.04
N SER A 373 44.56 10.11 93.22
CA SER A 373 45.68 10.93 93.69
C SER A 373 45.22 12.26 94.31
N ILE A 374 44.12 12.85 93.84
CA ILE A 374 43.50 14.05 94.43
C ILE A 374 42.72 13.70 95.71
N GLY A 375 42.07 12.53 95.75
CA GLY A 375 41.42 11.99 96.95
C GLY A 375 42.40 11.64 98.08
N ALA A 376 43.64 11.24 97.75
CA ALA A 376 44.71 11.00 98.71
C ALA A 376 45.30 12.29 99.33
N ALA A 377 44.96 13.47 98.80
CA ALA A 377 45.44 14.76 99.31
C ALA A 377 44.46 15.45 100.29
N CYS A 378 43.30 14.83 100.60
CA CYS A 378 42.30 15.43 101.50
C CYS A 378 41.96 14.48 102.68
N PRO A 379 42.31 14.83 103.93
CA PRO A 379 42.19 13.92 105.09
C PRO A 379 40.78 13.75 105.68
N CYS A 380 39.68 13.93 104.93
CA CYS A 380 38.32 13.83 105.51
C CYS A 380 37.40 12.71 104.97
N TRP A 381 37.87 11.83 104.08
CA TRP A 381 37.01 10.81 103.43
C TRP A 381 37.13 9.36 103.95
N THR A 382 37.66 9.15 105.16
CA THR A 382 37.77 7.81 105.77
C THR A 382 36.56 7.35 106.59
N SER A 383 35.40 8.05 106.55
CA SER A 383 34.26 7.72 107.43
C SER A 383 32.95 7.30 106.73
N LEU A 384 32.94 6.99 105.43
CA LEU A 384 31.70 6.60 104.73
C LEU A 384 31.83 5.40 103.79
N LEU A 385 32.74 4.46 104.09
CA LEU A 385 32.79 3.14 103.44
C LEU A 385 32.51 2.04 104.46
N SER A 386 31.29 2.06 104.99
CA SER A 386 30.68 0.91 105.65
C SER A 386 29.19 0.91 105.37
N ALA A 387 28.77 0.30 104.26
CA ALA A 387 27.55 -0.49 104.19
C ALA A 387 27.33 -1.06 102.78
N THR A 388 26.94 -2.33 102.78
CA THR A 388 26.19 -3.03 101.73
C THR A 388 26.97 -3.57 100.52
N VAL A 389 27.54 -4.75 100.78
CA VAL A 389 27.51 -5.95 99.93
C VAL A 389 26.18 -6.07 99.16
N VAL A 390 26.22 -6.44 97.88
CA VAL A 390 25.58 -7.66 97.30
C VAL A 390 25.85 -7.72 95.78
N PRO A 391 26.23 -8.89 95.23
CA PRO A 391 26.62 -9.10 93.82
C PRO A 391 25.42 -9.46 92.94
N LEU A 392 25.57 -9.43 91.60
CA LEU A 392 24.84 -10.29 90.65
C LEU A 392 25.40 -10.14 89.21
N THR A 393 26.11 -11.16 88.74
CA THR A 393 26.10 -11.61 87.33
C THR A 393 24.77 -12.32 87.02
N PRO A 394 24.44 -12.75 85.78
CA PRO A 394 24.75 -12.29 84.42
C PRO A 394 23.44 -12.10 83.59
N LEU A 395 23.48 -11.68 82.31
CA LEU A 395 22.46 -12.07 81.31
C LEU A 395 22.87 -11.67 79.88
N ALA A 396 23.02 -12.68 79.02
CA ALA A 396 22.86 -12.55 77.58
C ALA A 396 21.35 -12.54 77.23
N PRO A 397 20.96 -11.90 76.11
CA PRO A 397 20.34 -12.65 75.00
C PRO A 397 20.88 -12.15 73.63
N VAL A 398 21.23 -13.01 72.68
CA VAL A 398 20.39 -13.79 71.74
C VAL A 398 19.55 -12.90 70.79
N LEU A 399 20.00 -12.92 69.52
CA LEU A 399 19.27 -12.80 68.25
C LEU A 399 18.65 -11.45 67.85
N SER A 400 19.36 -10.75 66.97
CA SER A 400 18.74 -9.97 65.88
C SER A 400 18.75 -10.82 64.61
N LYS A 401 17.58 -11.35 64.23
CA LYS A 401 17.31 -11.68 62.82
C LYS A 401 16.73 -10.43 62.19
N ASN A 402 17.47 -9.80 61.29
CA ASN A 402 16.91 -8.93 60.26
C ASN A 402 17.95 -8.71 59.16
N THR A 403 17.80 -9.46 58.07
CA THR A 403 18.08 -8.99 56.70
C THR A 403 17.44 -9.97 55.72
N THR A 404 16.26 -9.57 55.25
CA THR A 404 15.91 -9.58 53.83
C THR A 404 17.13 -9.26 52.96
N TYR A 405 17.41 -10.06 51.93
CA TYR A 405 17.81 -9.63 50.59
C TYR A 405 17.88 -10.85 49.65
N PHE A 406 17.29 -10.64 48.46
CA PHE A 406 17.24 -11.44 47.22
C PHE A 406 16.36 -12.69 47.18
#